data_AF-V3ZWZ6-F1
#
_entry.id   AF-V3ZWZ6-F1
#
_cell.length_a   1.000
_cell.length_b   1.000
_cell.length_c   1.000
_cell.angle_alpha   90.00
_cell.angle_beta   90.00
_cell.angle_gamma   90.00
#
_symmetry.space_group_name_H-M   'P 1'
#
loop_
_entity.id
_entity.type
_entity.pdbx_description
1 polymer ?
#
loop_
_entity_poly.entity_id
_entity_poly.type
_entity_poly.pdbx_seq_one_letter_code
_entity_poly.pdbx_strand_id
1 'polypeptide(L)'
;MDKYLIKKDKLLDGSDTTTTLVSKPQRATQRMQYQDALKRQEYQQQDENRKGVDFDNEVVQNDLFQKQFEVKDGEIICKGKKKSTHSVKDGINHFLNLKVPGNVKELMSKLGISLEGFASFNFKLPKLPVLLMAASSNHYTELQGLLLDLKQKVVPTFPNIKLVIYDLGLTDKQFKQTLLKEYHFVMYMDASIRIIQGDLSEIFQYTLQNGLMLTPPGGPYEVLNNTDIRMFRFLHLNLCEYQGLIENQATMVIIADTWLTHWVLMKWWIVCALSEDCIAPPGTKQMLICPSNPMNSKIASCHRFDQSALNILTYSIFPEPKNLLLSPTYIRVLR
;
A
#
# COMPACT_ATOMS: atom_id res chain seq x y z
N MET A 1 27.01 -13.04 -24.34
CA MET A 1 25.66 -13.07 -23.74
C MET A 1 25.04 -11.68 -23.93
N ASP A 2 25.04 -11.18 -25.18
CA ASP A 2 25.04 -9.74 -25.49
C ASP A 2 23.85 -9.30 -26.38
N LYS A 3 22.70 -9.97 -26.27
CA LYS A 3 21.56 -9.73 -27.18
C LYS A 3 20.49 -8.75 -26.68
N TYR A 4 20.66 -8.11 -25.51
CA TYR A 4 19.67 -7.17 -24.95
C TYR A 4 20.17 -5.75 -24.68
N LEU A 5 21.29 -5.33 -25.29
CA LEU A 5 21.66 -3.91 -25.33
C LEU A 5 20.84 -3.22 -26.43
N ILE A 6 19.78 -2.52 -26.01
CA ILE A 6 19.04 -1.59 -26.88
C ILE A 6 20.03 -0.50 -27.34
N LYS A 7 20.29 -0.46 -28.66
CA LYS A 7 21.10 0.57 -29.31
C LYS A 7 20.49 1.97 -29.07
N LYS A 8 21.38 2.93 -28.86
CA LYS A 8 21.15 4.25 -28.24
C LYS A 8 20.47 5.29 -29.13
N ASP A 9 20.06 4.97 -30.36
CA ASP A 9 19.66 5.98 -31.32
C ASP A 9 18.19 5.83 -31.73
N LYS A 10 17.41 6.90 -31.54
CA LYS A 10 16.00 7.13 -31.94
C LYS A 10 14.92 6.93 -30.88
N LEU A 11 15.05 7.55 -29.71
CA LEU A 11 13.86 7.88 -28.91
C LEU A 11 13.76 9.39 -28.72
N LEU A 12 12.76 9.94 -29.42
CA LEU A 12 12.07 11.23 -29.21
C LEU A 12 12.72 12.45 -29.87
N ASP A 13 12.30 12.69 -31.12
CA ASP A 13 12.29 14.02 -31.74
C ASP A 13 10.95 14.73 -31.40
N GLY A 14 10.98 16.05 -31.45
CA GLY A 14 10.11 17.06 -30.82
C GLY A 14 8.60 16.86 -30.82
N SER A 15 7.94 17.34 -29.75
CA SER A 15 7.43 18.72 -29.73
C SER A 15 6.61 18.99 -28.45
N ASP A 16 6.81 20.19 -27.92
CA ASP A 16 5.98 20.96 -26.99
C ASP A 16 5.23 20.22 -25.87
N THR A 17 5.77 20.31 -24.65
CA THR A 17 4.95 20.59 -23.44
C THR A 17 5.85 20.99 -22.27
N THR A 18 5.42 22.02 -21.56
CA THR A 18 6.13 22.74 -20.50
C THR A 18 6.66 21.80 -19.40
N THR A 19 7.92 21.99 -19.01
CA THR A 19 8.63 21.12 -18.06
C THR A 19 8.86 21.84 -16.74
N THR A 20 8.31 21.29 -15.66
CA THR A 20 8.70 21.64 -14.28
C THR A 20 9.35 20.41 -13.65
N LEU A 21 10.55 20.62 -13.11
CA LEU A 21 11.40 19.64 -12.43
C LEU A 21 11.15 19.75 -10.91
N VAL A 22 10.95 18.61 -10.23
CA VAL A 22 11.18 18.52 -8.78
C VAL A 22 12.38 17.61 -8.57
N SER A 23 13.58 18.18 -8.70
CA SER A 23 14.80 17.53 -8.27
C SER A 23 14.97 17.70 -6.76
N LYS A 24 15.26 16.62 -6.01
CA LYS A 24 15.89 16.80 -4.69
C LYS A 24 17.28 17.43 -4.89
N PRO A 25 17.68 18.45 -4.11
CA PRO A 25 19.04 18.99 -4.19
C PRO A 25 20.05 17.88 -3.85
N GLN A 26 21.01 17.62 -4.74
CA GLN A 26 21.96 16.49 -4.65
C GLN A 26 22.77 16.44 -3.34
N ARG A 27 22.96 17.57 -2.64
CA ARG A 27 23.60 17.60 -1.31
C ARG A 27 22.70 17.09 -0.17
N ALA A 28 21.38 17.12 -0.34
CA ALA A 28 20.44 16.55 0.62
C ALA A 28 20.44 15.02 0.56
N THR A 29 20.71 14.40 -0.59
CA THR A 29 20.63 12.94 -0.76
C THR A 29 21.73 12.19 0.00
N GLN A 30 22.99 12.65 -0.08
CA GLN A 30 24.08 12.04 0.69
C GLN A 30 23.94 12.28 2.20
N ARG A 31 23.52 13.49 2.60
CA ARG A 31 23.28 13.80 4.02
C ARG A 31 22.09 13.02 4.57
N MET A 32 21.02 12.84 3.78
CA MET A 32 19.83 12.06 4.17
C MET A 32 20.13 10.56 4.19
N GLN A 33 20.91 10.02 3.24
CA GLN A 33 21.38 8.63 3.26
C GLN A 33 22.32 8.34 4.44
N TYR A 34 23.21 9.28 4.77
CA TYR A 34 24.11 9.18 5.92
C TYR A 34 23.36 9.30 7.25
N GLN A 35 22.40 10.24 7.35
CA GLN A 35 21.53 10.39 8.53
C GLN A 35 20.57 9.20 8.67
N ASP A 36 20.08 8.62 7.56
CA ASP A 36 19.31 7.38 7.57
C ASP A 36 20.17 6.19 8.00
N ALA A 37 21.45 6.13 7.58
CA ALA A 37 22.36 5.07 8.00
C ALA A 37 22.70 5.18 9.49
N LEU A 38 22.94 6.40 10.00
CA LEU A 38 23.13 6.67 11.42
C LEU A 38 21.87 6.35 12.23
N LYS A 39 20.69 6.80 11.78
CA LYS A 39 19.42 6.42 12.40
C LYS A 39 19.22 4.91 12.38
N ARG A 40 19.53 4.23 11.26
CA ARG A 40 19.46 2.75 11.19
C ARG A 40 20.39 2.08 12.21
N GLN A 41 21.58 2.63 12.46
CA GLN A 41 22.50 2.14 13.49
C GLN A 41 21.97 2.42 14.90
N GLU A 42 21.43 3.61 15.17
CA GLU A 42 20.77 3.95 16.45
C GLU A 42 19.53 3.08 16.69
N TYR A 43 18.73 2.83 15.66
CA TYR A 43 17.57 1.93 15.71
C TYR A 43 17.99 0.46 15.92
N GLN A 44 19.09 0.01 15.32
CA GLN A 44 19.63 -1.34 15.54
C GLN A 44 20.13 -1.50 16.99
N GLN A 45 20.80 -0.48 17.55
CA GLN A 45 21.22 -0.48 18.96
C GLN A 45 20.02 -0.42 19.94
N GLN A 46 18.96 0.30 19.60
CA GLN A 46 17.73 0.33 20.42
C GLN A 46 16.93 -0.99 20.33
N ASP A 47 16.91 -1.66 19.17
CA ASP A 47 16.28 -2.98 18.99
C ASP A 47 17.02 -4.10 19.73
N GLU A 48 18.36 -4.06 19.76
CA GLU A 48 19.14 -5.06 20.52
C GLU A 48 18.86 -5.00 22.02
N ASN A 49 18.51 -3.82 22.54
CA ASN A 49 18.07 -3.61 23.91
C ASN A 49 16.59 -3.94 24.16
N ARG A 50 15.79 -4.23 23.11
CA ARG A 50 14.37 -4.62 23.18
C ARG A 50 14.13 -6.05 22.69
N LYS A 51 15.15 -6.92 22.76
CA LYS A 51 15.01 -8.37 22.53
C LYS A 51 14.10 -8.96 23.60
N GLY A 52 12.82 -9.09 23.26
CA GLY A 52 11.76 -9.53 24.14
C GLY A 52 10.74 -8.42 24.38
N VAL A 53 10.02 -8.01 23.34
CA VAL A 53 8.74 -7.31 23.57
C VAL A 53 7.79 -8.36 24.13
N ASP A 54 7.74 -8.39 25.46
CA ASP A 54 6.71 -9.06 26.20
C ASP A 54 5.37 -8.40 25.82
N PHE A 55 4.57 -9.09 25.01
CA PHE A 55 3.23 -8.67 24.63
C PHE A 55 2.37 -8.37 25.89
N ASP A 56 2.74 -8.94 27.04
CA ASP A 56 2.02 -8.85 28.31
C ASP A 56 2.19 -7.52 29.06
N ASN A 57 3.02 -6.56 28.60
CA ASN A 57 3.22 -5.32 29.38
C ASN A 57 2.86 -4.01 28.64
N GLU A 58 3.04 -3.90 27.31
CA GLU A 58 2.71 -2.66 26.56
C GLU A 58 1.31 -2.66 25.89
N VAL A 59 0.69 -3.83 25.73
CA VAL A 59 -0.67 -3.96 25.17
C VAL A 59 -1.76 -3.79 26.26
N VAL A 60 -1.36 -3.80 27.54
CA VAL A 60 -2.21 -4.15 28.69
C VAL A 60 -3.04 -3.00 29.28
N GLN A 61 -2.90 -1.76 28.82
CA GLN A 61 -3.56 -0.63 29.48
C GLN A 61 -4.87 -0.14 28.84
N ASN A 62 -5.49 -0.89 27.91
CA ASN A 62 -6.79 -0.51 27.35
C ASN A 62 -7.83 -1.63 27.48
N ASP A 63 -8.60 -1.57 28.57
CA ASP A 63 -9.63 -2.54 28.98
C ASP A 63 -10.66 -2.89 27.89
N LEU A 64 -10.92 -1.99 26.93
CA LEU A 64 -11.89 -2.24 25.86
C LEU A 64 -11.33 -3.12 24.74
N PHE A 65 -10.04 -3.02 24.45
CA PHE A 65 -9.38 -3.84 23.43
C PHE A 65 -9.20 -5.29 23.91
N GLN A 66 -8.85 -5.47 25.20
CA GLN A 66 -8.70 -6.81 25.78
C GLN A 66 -10.00 -7.59 25.95
N LYS A 67 -11.16 -6.93 25.97
CA LYS A 67 -12.46 -7.64 26.02
C LYS A 67 -12.73 -8.48 24.77
N GLN A 68 -12.03 -8.23 23.66
CA GLN A 68 -12.25 -8.89 22.37
C GLN A 68 -11.61 -10.28 22.29
N PHE A 69 -10.54 -10.54 23.04
CA PHE A 69 -9.78 -11.78 22.95
C PHE A 69 -9.26 -12.22 24.32
N GLU A 70 -8.71 -13.42 24.38
CA GLU A 70 -7.87 -13.90 25.48
C GLU A 70 -6.54 -14.37 24.92
N VAL A 71 -5.51 -14.34 25.76
CA VAL A 71 -4.24 -14.99 25.47
C VAL A 71 -4.23 -16.31 26.24
N LYS A 72 -4.09 -17.44 25.53
CA LYS A 72 -3.94 -18.78 26.10
C LYS A 72 -2.71 -19.43 25.50
N ASP A 73 -1.79 -19.89 26.35
CA ASP A 73 -0.52 -20.51 25.93
C ASP A 73 0.29 -19.65 24.96
N GLY A 74 0.26 -18.32 25.14
CA GLY A 74 0.92 -17.35 24.26
C GLY A 74 0.22 -17.11 22.92
N GLU A 75 -0.99 -17.63 22.74
CA GLU A 75 -1.79 -17.45 21.51
C GLU A 75 -3.01 -16.58 21.76
N ILE A 76 -3.29 -15.71 20.79
CA ILE A 76 -4.48 -14.85 20.80
C ILE A 76 -5.68 -15.66 20.32
N ILE A 77 -6.73 -15.71 21.14
CA ILE A 77 -7.97 -16.42 20.85
C ILE A 77 -9.14 -15.44 20.97
N CYS A 78 -9.89 -15.29 19.88
CA CYS A 78 -11.04 -14.40 19.83
C CYS A 78 -12.20 -14.88 20.71
N LYS A 79 -12.73 -13.95 21.52
CA LYS A 79 -13.88 -14.19 22.39
C LYS A 79 -15.17 -13.97 21.59
N GLY A 80 -15.83 -15.08 21.27
CA GLY A 80 -17.12 -15.08 20.57
C GLY A 80 -16.98 -15.01 19.05
N LYS A 81 -17.89 -15.70 18.35
CA LYS A 81 -17.98 -15.66 16.88
C LYS A 81 -19.01 -14.62 16.47
N LYS A 82 -18.58 -13.41 16.13
CA LYS A 82 -19.43 -12.52 15.34
C LYS A 82 -18.62 -12.00 14.16
N LYS A 83 -18.89 -12.59 12.99
CA LYS A 83 -18.59 -11.93 11.73
C LYS A 83 -19.33 -10.59 11.77
N SER A 84 -18.60 -9.50 11.66
CA SER A 84 -19.21 -8.17 11.73
C SER A 84 -20.21 -8.00 10.59
N THR A 85 -21.45 -7.65 10.93
CA THR A 85 -22.50 -7.30 9.97
C THR A 85 -22.64 -5.79 9.86
N HIS A 86 -21.53 -5.07 10.00
CA HIS A 86 -21.55 -3.61 9.87
C HIS A 86 -21.94 -3.25 8.44
N SER A 87 -22.72 -2.18 8.28
CA SER A 87 -23.03 -1.64 6.97
C SER A 87 -21.84 -0.85 6.42
N VAL A 88 -21.80 -0.65 5.10
CA VAL A 88 -20.85 0.27 4.44
C VAL A 88 -20.87 1.65 5.12
N LYS A 89 -22.06 2.12 5.52
CA LYS A 89 -22.25 3.40 6.21
C LYS A 89 -21.56 3.43 7.58
N ASP A 90 -21.62 2.33 8.34
CA ASP A 90 -21.00 2.25 9.66
C ASP A 90 -19.48 2.31 9.55
N GLY A 91 -18.91 1.59 8.59
CA GLY A 91 -17.48 1.62 8.25
C GLY A 91 -16.98 3.01 7.87
N ILE A 92 -17.70 3.67 6.98
CA ILE A 92 -17.40 5.06 6.58
C ILE A 92 -17.47 5.99 7.78
N ASN A 93 -18.54 5.91 8.58
CA ASN A 93 -18.74 6.79 9.72
C ASN A 93 -17.67 6.60 10.80
N HIS A 94 -17.21 5.37 11.03
CA HIS A 94 -16.10 5.08 11.94
C HIS A 94 -14.89 5.94 11.59
N PHE A 95 -14.44 5.87 10.34
CA PHE A 95 -13.25 6.59 9.88
C PHE A 95 -13.45 8.10 9.70
N LEU A 96 -14.66 8.57 9.38
CA LEU A 96 -14.93 10.00 9.33
C LEU A 96 -14.84 10.64 10.73
N ASN A 97 -15.25 9.91 11.77
CA ASN A 97 -15.24 10.40 13.15
C ASN A 97 -13.92 10.13 13.89
N LEU A 98 -13.07 9.26 13.35
CA LEU A 98 -11.80 8.94 13.97
C LEU A 98 -10.84 10.15 13.90
N LYS A 99 -10.08 10.37 14.97
CA LYS A 99 -9.17 11.52 15.10
C LYS A 99 -7.77 11.14 14.65
N VAL A 100 -7.19 11.95 13.78
CA VAL A 100 -5.79 11.80 13.38
C VAL A 100 -4.89 12.13 14.58
N PRO A 101 -3.93 11.26 14.96
CA PRO A 101 -2.98 11.54 16.02
C PRO A 101 -2.19 12.84 15.79
N GLY A 102 -1.88 13.57 16.86
CA GLY A 102 -1.25 14.90 16.76
C GLY A 102 0.12 14.89 16.07
N ASN A 103 0.96 13.91 16.38
CA ASN A 103 2.25 13.68 15.73
C ASN A 103 2.12 13.40 14.23
N VAL A 104 1.12 12.62 13.83
CA VAL A 104 0.85 12.33 12.41
C VAL A 104 0.35 13.59 11.70
N LYS A 105 -0.53 14.38 12.34
CA LYS A 105 -1.00 15.66 11.79
C LYS A 105 0.15 16.64 11.54
N GLU A 106 1.11 16.71 12.45
CA GLU A 106 2.33 17.52 12.28
C GLU A 106 3.16 17.03 11.09
N LEU A 107 3.35 15.72 10.97
CA LEU A 107 4.11 15.13 9.85
C LEU A 107 3.42 15.37 8.51
N MET A 108 2.10 15.17 8.44
CA MET A 108 1.30 15.49 7.26
C MET A 108 1.48 16.96 6.84
N SER A 109 1.42 17.89 7.80
CA SER A 109 1.66 19.31 7.54
C SER A 109 3.06 19.59 6.99
N LYS A 110 4.10 18.98 7.57
CA LYS A 110 5.49 19.08 7.07
C LYS A 110 5.66 18.53 5.65
N LEU A 111 4.87 17.51 5.29
CA LEU A 111 4.86 16.90 3.96
C LEU A 111 3.97 17.63 2.95
N GLY A 112 3.31 18.73 3.35
CA GLY A 112 2.38 19.45 2.48
C GLY A 112 1.07 18.70 2.23
N ILE A 113 0.77 17.67 3.02
CA ILE A 113 -0.49 16.92 2.95
C ILE A 113 -1.53 17.67 3.78
N SER A 114 -2.28 18.56 3.13
CA SER A 114 -3.30 19.35 3.80
C SER A 114 -4.53 18.50 4.12
N LEU A 115 -4.93 18.42 5.40
CA LEU A 115 -6.20 17.82 5.83
C LEU A 115 -7.44 18.59 5.32
N GLU A 116 -7.26 19.88 4.97
CA GLU A 116 -8.30 20.76 4.41
C GLU A 116 -8.29 20.75 2.87
N GLY A 117 -7.15 20.44 2.25
CA GLY A 117 -6.99 20.34 0.79
C GLY A 117 -7.83 19.23 0.15
N PHE A 118 -8.37 18.33 0.97
CA PHE A 118 -9.32 17.32 0.56
C PHE A 118 -10.74 17.92 0.29
N ALA A 119 -11.08 19.14 0.77
CA ALA A 119 -12.44 19.72 0.73
C ALA A 119 -12.75 20.62 -0.48
N SER A 120 -11.75 21.02 -1.26
CA SER A 120 -11.90 22.09 -2.26
C SER A 120 -11.56 21.68 -3.70
N PHE A 121 -11.53 20.39 -4.02
CA PHE A 121 -11.28 19.97 -5.41
C PHE A 121 -12.57 19.97 -6.25
N ASN A 122 -12.56 20.81 -7.28
CA ASN A 122 -13.54 20.76 -8.37
C ASN A 122 -13.19 19.55 -9.25
N PHE A 123 -13.66 18.36 -8.87
CA PHE A 123 -13.31 17.10 -9.53
C PHE A 123 -13.84 17.05 -10.97
N LYS A 124 -12.95 17.27 -11.95
CA LYS A 124 -13.09 16.64 -13.27
C LYS A 124 -12.22 15.39 -13.27
N LEU A 125 -12.83 14.25 -13.00
CA LEU A 125 -12.18 12.94 -13.15
C LEU A 125 -11.55 12.86 -14.56
N PRO A 126 -10.23 12.61 -14.68
CA PRO A 126 -9.63 12.36 -15.97
C PRO A 126 -10.24 11.11 -16.59
N LYS A 127 -10.34 11.07 -17.93
CA LYS A 127 -10.87 9.90 -18.64
C LYS A 127 -10.01 8.64 -18.49
N LEU A 128 -8.73 8.79 -18.11
CA LEU A 128 -7.77 7.71 -18.00
C LEU A 128 -7.01 7.77 -16.66
N PRO A 129 -6.67 6.61 -16.10
CA PRO A 129 -5.89 6.51 -14.88
C PRO A 129 -4.43 6.87 -15.11
N VAL A 130 -3.73 7.12 -14.01
CA VAL A 130 -2.28 7.25 -14.00
C VAL A 130 -1.68 6.06 -13.31
N LEU A 131 -0.75 5.44 -14.01
CA LEU A 131 -0.01 4.31 -13.52
C LEU A 131 1.03 4.85 -12.54
N LEU A 132 1.03 4.35 -11.31
CA LEU A 132 2.06 4.59 -10.32
C LEU A 132 2.80 3.28 -10.09
N MET A 133 4.11 3.36 -9.99
CA MET A 133 4.92 2.23 -9.57
C MET A 133 6.10 2.71 -8.78
N ALA A 134 6.67 1.83 -7.98
CA ALA A 134 7.92 2.08 -7.28
C ALA A 134 9.03 1.21 -7.90
N ALA A 135 10.23 1.77 -7.98
CA ALA A 135 11.36 1.15 -8.66
C ALA A 135 12.58 1.12 -7.74
N SER A 136 13.17 -0.06 -7.57
CA SER A 136 14.40 -0.26 -6.82
C SER A 136 15.40 -1.06 -7.66
N SER A 137 16.71 -0.88 -7.39
CA SER A 137 17.77 -1.54 -8.16
C SER A 137 17.65 -3.07 -8.13
N ASN A 138 17.21 -3.64 -7.00
CA ASN A 138 17.08 -5.09 -6.82
C ASN A 138 15.86 -5.71 -7.51
N HIS A 139 14.95 -4.89 -8.07
CA HIS A 139 13.80 -5.34 -8.88
C HIS A 139 13.79 -4.72 -10.29
N TYR A 140 14.95 -4.25 -10.77
CA TYR A 140 15.02 -3.50 -12.01
C TYR A 140 14.69 -4.34 -13.25
N THR A 141 15.08 -5.62 -13.25
CA THR A 141 14.75 -6.55 -14.36
C THR A 141 13.24 -6.76 -14.44
N GLU A 142 12.57 -6.92 -13.29
CA GLU A 142 11.14 -7.08 -13.26
C GLU A 142 10.41 -5.82 -13.74
N LEU A 143 10.91 -4.65 -13.32
CA LEU A 143 10.42 -3.35 -13.80
C LEU A 143 10.53 -3.22 -15.32
N GLN A 144 11.67 -3.60 -15.92
CA GLN A 144 11.83 -3.56 -17.38
C GLN A 144 10.80 -4.42 -18.10
N GLY A 145 10.48 -5.60 -17.56
CA GLY A 145 9.43 -6.47 -18.08
C GLY A 145 8.05 -5.81 -18.03
N LEU A 146 7.70 -5.18 -16.90
CA LEU A 146 6.44 -4.45 -16.75
C LEU A 146 6.36 -3.24 -17.70
N LEU A 147 7.43 -2.47 -17.86
CA LEU A 147 7.47 -1.34 -18.80
C LEU A 147 7.30 -1.81 -20.25
N LEU A 148 7.86 -2.97 -20.61
CA LEU A 148 7.66 -3.56 -21.93
C LEU A 148 6.20 -3.97 -22.15
N ASP A 149 5.59 -4.62 -21.16
CA ASP A 149 4.16 -5.00 -21.19
C ASP A 149 3.27 -3.76 -21.35
N LEU A 150 3.52 -2.68 -20.59
CA LEU A 150 2.79 -1.42 -20.72
C LEU A 150 2.90 -0.85 -22.14
N LYS A 151 4.12 -0.78 -22.68
CA LYS A 151 4.37 -0.24 -24.02
C LYS A 151 3.70 -1.07 -25.12
N GLN A 152 3.72 -2.40 -25.00
CA GLN A 152 3.23 -3.30 -26.06
C GLN A 152 1.73 -3.56 -25.98
N LYS A 153 1.13 -3.52 -24.78
CA LYS A 153 -0.24 -3.98 -24.55
C LYS A 153 -1.19 -2.85 -24.16
N VAL A 154 -0.76 -1.92 -23.31
CA VAL A 154 -1.63 -0.86 -22.76
C VAL A 154 -1.59 0.40 -23.60
N VAL A 155 -0.40 0.88 -23.96
CA VAL A 155 -0.21 2.12 -24.73
C VAL A 155 -0.91 2.11 -26.10
N PRO A 156 -0.99 1.00 -26.86
CA PRO A 156 -1.73 0.99 -28.12
C PRO A 156 -3.22 1.33 -27.96
N THR A 157 -3.83 0.91 -26.84
CA THR A 157 -5.23 1.18 -26.52
C THR A 157 -5.42 2.54 -25.84
N PHE A 158 -4.46 2.94 -25.01
CA PHE A 158 -4.50 4.18 -24.23
C PHE A 158 -3.25 5.03 -24.49
N PRO A 159 -3.12 5.66 -25.66
CA PRO A 159 -1.88 6.35 -26.05
C PRO A 159 -1.53 7.56 -25.17
N ASN A 160 -2.54 8.11 -24.47
CA ASN A 160 -2.39 9.23 -23.55
C ASN A 160 -2.36 8.80 -22.08
N ILE A 161 -2.22 7.49 -21.80
CA ILE A 161 -2.06 7.00 -20.43
C ILE A 161 -0.73 7.50 -19.87
N LYS A 162 -0.74 7.71 -18.58
CA LYS A 162 0.30 8.44 -17.87
C LYS A 162 0.96 7.52 -16.85
N LEU A 163 2.28 7.69 -16.65
CA LEU A 163 3.08 6.83 -15.79
C LEU A 163 3.96 7.68 -14.87
N VAL A 164 3.90 7.38 -13.58
CA VAL A 164 4.73 7.90 -12.49
C VAL A 164 5.55 6.75 -11.95
N ILE A 165 6.87 6.94 -11.84
CA ILE A 165 7.77 5.96 -11.23
C ILE A 165 8.47 6.61 -10.05
N TYR A 166 8.22 6.07 -8.86
CA TYR A 166 8.88 6.49 -7.64
C TYR A 166 10.20 5.75 -7.47
N ASP A 167 11.28 6.49 -7.40
CA ASP A 167 12.63 5.94 -7.23
C ASP A 167 12.89 5.59 -5.75
N LEU A 168 13.02 4.30 -5.46
CA LEU A 168 13.36 3.75 -4.13
C LEU A 168 14.84 3.38 -3.99
N GLY A 169 15.69 3.73 -4.97
CA GLY A 169 17.12 3.43 -4.95
C GLY A 169 17.65 2.85 -6.26
N LEU A 170 17.20 3.37 -7.39
CA LEU A 170 17.81 3.16 -8.70
C LEU A 170 19.18 3.83 -8.76
N THR A 171 20.11 3.22 -9.48
CA THR A 171 21.36 3.90 -9.84
C THR A 171 21.08 5.07 -10.79
N ASP A 172 21.96 6.07 -10.84
CA ASP A 172 21.84 7.20 -11.77
C ASP A 172 21.62 6.77 -13.22
N LYS A 173 22.20 5.63 -13.62
CA LYS A 173 22.03 5.04 -14.95
C LYS A 173 20.61 4.52 -15.16
N GLN A 174 20.06 3.81 -14.17
CA GLN A 174 18.70 3.27 -14.20
C GLN A 174 17.67 4.40 -14.09
N PHE A 175 17.87 5.35 -13.18
CA PHE A 175 17.00 6.51 -13.01
C PHE A 175 16.83 7.31 -14.32
N LYS A 176 17.94 7.61 -15.01
CA LYS A 176 17.92 8.30 -16.31
C LYS A 176 17.17 7.53 -17.41
N GLN A 177 17.01 6.22 -17.25
CA GLN A 177 16.29 5.36 -18.18
C GLN A 177 14.78 5.26 -17.87
N THR A 178 14.30 5.83 -16.76
CA THR A 178 13.00 5.51 -16.15
C THR A 178 12.06 6.73 -15.96
N LEU A 179 12.45 7.95 -16.30
CA LEU A 179 11.69 9.18 -15.98
C LEU A 179 10.33 9.35 -16.68
N LEU A 180 9.22 9.48 -15.93
CA LEU A 180 7.95 10.17 -16.30
C LEU A 180 7.12 10.65 -15.05
N LYS A 181 6.23 11.66 -15.26
CA LYS A 181 5.64 12.68 -14.31
C LYS A 181 4.26 12.35 -13.67
N GLU A 182 3.82 13.17 -12.68
CA GLU A 182 2.64 13.13 -11.73
C GLU A 182 1.21 13.39 -12.26
N TYR A 183 0.15 12.79 -11.65
CA TYR A 183 -1.29 13.00 -12.01
C TYR A 183 -2.40 12.47 -11.03
N HIS A 184 -3.68 12.53 -11.48
CA HIS A 184 -4.97 12.61 -10.73
C HIS A 184 -5.86 11.33 -10.59
N PHE A 185 -5.32 10.12 -10.79
CA PHE A 185 -5.98 8.84 -10.46
C PHE A 185 -4.86 7.81 -10.43
N VAL A 186 -4.83 6.86 -9.47
CA VAL A 186 -3.64 6.02 -9.30
C VAL A 186 -3.93 4.53 -9.50
N MET A 187 -3.18 3.91 -10.41
CA MET A 187 -3.03 2.47 -10.54
C MET A 187 -1.63 2.08 -10.08
N TYR A 188 -1.52 1.63 -8.83
CA TYR A 188 -0.28 1.09 -8.28
C TYR A 188 0.00 -0.30 -8.81
N MET A 189 1.26 -0.60 -9.16
CA MET A 189 1.73 -1.94 -9.51
C MET A 189 3.14 -2.20 -8.97
N ASP A 190 3.32 -3.38 -8.37
CA ASP A 190 4.63 -3.96 -8.11
C ASP A 190 5.34 -4.28 -9.42
N ALA A 191 6.67 -4.21 -9.40
CA ALA A 191 7.51 -4.57 -10.55
C ALA A 191 7.32 -6.04 -11.00
N SER A 192 6.86 -6.92 -10.12
CA SER A 192 6.60 -8.34 -10.38
C SER A 192 5.29 -8.60 -11.14
N ILE A 193 4.45 -7.58 -11.38
CA ILE A 193 3.22 -7.72 -12.15
C ILE A 193 3.52 -7.88 -13.65
N ARG A 194 2.77 -8.74 -14.32
CA ARG A 194 2.75 -8.88 -15.78
C ARG A 194 1.33 -8.71 -16.30
N ILE A 195 1.20 -7.98 -17.41
CA ILE A 195 -0.10 -7.68 -18.00
C ILE A 195 -0.41 -8.76 -19.04
N ILE A 196 -1.54 -9.44 -18.88
CA ILE A 196 -2.01 -10.46 -19.82
C ILE A 196 -2.85 -9.78 -20.91
N GLN A 197 -3.84 -8.99 -20.49
CA GLN A 197 -4.75 -8.27 -21.39
C GLN A 197 -4.53 -6.76 -21.28
N GLY A 198 -4.30 -6.12 -22.43
CA GLY A 198 -3.93 -4.70 -22.51
C GLY A 198 -5.11 -3.73 -22.56
N ASP A 199 -6.28 -4.18 -23.02
CA ASP A 199 -7.50 -3.40 -22.89
C ASP A 199 -8.00 -3.50 -21.45
N LEU A 200 -7.90 -2.38 -20.72
CA LEU A 200 -8.26 -2.24 -19.32
C LEU A 200 -9.54 -1.42 -19.14
N SER A 201 -10.27 -1.14 -20.23
CA SER A 201 -11.42 -0.23 -20.23
C SER A 201 -12.49 -0.65 -19.24
N GLU A 202 -12.80 -1.95 -19.19
CA GLU A 202 -13.79 -2.51 -18.26
C GLU A 202 -13.36 -2.29 -16.81
N ILE A 203 -12.10 -2.59 -16.47
CA ILE A 203 -11.57 -2.39 -15.12
C ILE A 203 -11.60 -0.91 -14.75
N PHE A 204 -11.21 -0.01 -15.66
CA PHE A 204 -11.22 1.42 -15.39
C PHE A 204 -12.64 1.93 -15.15
N GLN A 205 -13.61 1.54 -15.99
CA GLN A 205 -15.01 1.91 -15.78
C GLN A 205 -15.56 1.35 -14.48
N TYR A 206 -15.26 0.10 -14.15
CA TYR A 206 -15.67 -0.51 -12.90
C TYR A 206 -15.07 0.21 -11.70
N THR A 207 -13.77 0.53 -11.73
CA THR A 207 -13.10 1.25 -10.65
C THR A 207 -13.66 2.66 -10.50
N LEU A 208 -13.97 3.35 -11.60
CA LEU A 208 -14.62 4.67 -11.55
C LEU A 208 -15.99 4.62 -10.86
N GLN A 209 -16.74 3.53 -11.01
CA GLN A 209 -18.05 3.34 -10.37
C GLN A 209 -17.92 2.93 -8.90
N ASN A 210 -16.94 2.10 -8.55
CA ASN A 210 -16.86 1.45 -7.23
C ASN A 210 -15.75 2.02 -6.32
N GLY A 211 -14.89 2.90 -6.85
CA GLY A 211 -13.80 3.52 -6.12
C GLY A 211 -12.50 2.70 -6.12
N LEU A 212 -12.56 1.39 -5.96
CA LEU A 212 -11.40 0.55 -5.68
C LEU A 212 -11.41 -0.76 -6.47
N MET A 213 -10.23 -1.19 -6.94
CA MET A 213 -9.97 -2.55 -7.37
C MET A 213 -8.67 -3.08 -6.77
N LEU A 214 -8.70 -4.32 -6.30
CA LEU A 214 -7.62 -5.02 -5.60
C LEU A 214 -7.18 -6.26 -6.37
N THR A 215 -5.93 -6.66 -6.19
CA THR A 215 -5.48 -7.97 -6.66
C THR A 215 -6.07 -9.08 -5.78
N PRO A 216 -6.63 -10.16 -6.35
CA PRO A 216 -7.17 -11.27 -5.57
C PRO A 216 -6.16 -11.88 -4.59
N PRO A 217 -6.63 -12.66 -3.59
CA PRO A 217 -5.75 -13.37 -2.67
C PRO A 217 -4.77 -14.31 -3.38
N GLY A 218 -3.53 -14.33 -2.92
CA GLY A 218 -2.50 -15.27 -3.40
C GLY A 218 -2.62 -16.69 -2.82
N GLY A 219 -3.55 -16.90 -1.89
CA GLY A 219 -3.80 -18.13 -1.14
C GLY A 219 -4.79 -17.86 0.01
N PRO A 220 -5.10 -18.87 0.85
CA PRO A 220 -6.05 -18.73 1.95
C PRO A 220 -5.41 -18.09 3.19
N TYR A 221 -4.64 -17.01 3.01
CA TYR A 221 -4.00 -16.28 4.10
C TYR A 221 -5.02 -15.34 4.73
N GLU A 222 -5.22 -15.41 6.05
CA GLU A 222 -6.14 -14.52 6.74
C GLU A 222 -5.49 -13.17 7.09
N VAL A 223 -6.28 -12.10 7.06
CA VAL A 223 -5.86 -10.75 7.48
C VAL A 223 -5.29 -10.80 8.90
N LEU A 224 -5.92 -11.54 9.81
CA LEU A 224 -5.47 -11.66 11.19
C LEU A 224 -4.13 -12.37 11.35
N ASN A 225 -3.80 -13.33 10.47
CA ASN A 225 -2.53 -14.05 10.57
C ASN A 225 -1.35 -13.18 10.12
N ASN A 226 -1.64 -12.26 9.21
CA ASN A 226 -0.66 -11.43 8.52
C ASN A 226 -0.59 -9.98 9.06
N THR A 227 -1.25 -9.69 10.17
CA THR A 227 -1.31 -8.34 10.73
C THR A 227 -0.98 -8.31 12.21
N ASP A 228 -0.12 -7.37 12.60
CA ASP A 228 0.12 -7.05 14.02
C ASP A 228 -1.15 -6.47 14.66
N ILE A 229 -1.53 -6.99 15.83
CA ILE A 229 -2.76 -6.58 16.52
C ILE A 229 -2.82 -5.08 16.85
N ARG A 230 -1.67 -4.42 16.98
CA ARG A 230 -1.60 -3.00 17.32
C ARG A 230 -2.10 -2.12 16.19
N MET A 231 -2.12 -2.60 14.94
CA MET A 231 -2.77 -1.90 13.83
C MET A 231 -4.28 -1.79 14.04
N PHE A 232 -4.94 -2.86 14.53
CA PHE A 232 -6.36 -2.80 14.89
C PHE A 232 -6.61 -1.85 16.07
N ARG A 233 -5.72 -1.89 17.07
CA ARG A 233 -5.78 -0.96 18.21
C ARG A 233 -5.68 0.50 17.75
N PHE A 234 -4.72 0.81 16.88
CA PHE A 234 -4.51 2.14 16.33
C PHE A 234 -5.73 2.63 15.54
N LEU A 235 -6.36 1.75 14.77
CA LEU A 235 -7.55 2.07 13.98
C LEU A 235 -8.86 2.00 14.79
N HIS A 236 -8.78 1.71 16.10
CA HIS A 236 -9.94 1.54 16.99
C HIS A 236 -10.95 0.49 16.47
N LEU A 237 -10.44 -0.60 15.91
CA LEU A 237 -11.23 -1.69 15.35
C LEU A 237 -11.25 -2.91 16.26
N ASN A 238 -12.30 -3.71 16.12
CA ASN A 238 -12.37 -5.01 16.76
C ASN A 238 -11.65 -6.05 15.90
N LEU A 239 -10.52 -6.57 16.39
CA LEU A 239 -9.72 -7.52 15.61
C LEU A 239 -10.51 -8.80 15.30
N CYS A 240 -11.35 -9.26 16.21
CA CYS A 240 -12.07 -10.52 16.06
C CYS A 240 -13.16 -10.50 15.00
N GLU A 241 -13.53 -9.32 14.52
CA GLU A 241 -14.41 -9.15 13.36
C GLU A 241 -13.76 -9.54 12.03
N TYR A 242 -12.42 -9.65 12.02
CA TYR A 242 -11.61 -10.00 10.85
C TYR A 242 -11.26 -11.49 10.77
N GLN A 243 -11.72 -12.28 11.73
CA GLN A 243 -11.47 -13.71 11.75
C GLN A 243 -12.10 -14.38 10.51
N GLY A 244 -11.30 -15.17 9.78
CA GLY A 244 -11.71 -15.82 8.55
C GLY A 244 -11.80 -14.89 7.33
N LEU A 245 -11.39 -13.62 7.44
CA LEU A 245 -11.28 -12.73 6.27
C LEU A 245 -9.94 -12.96 5.57
N ILE A 246 -10.01 -13.23 4.27
CA ILE A 246 -8.84 -13.55 3.45
C ILE A 246 -8.13 -12.27 3.01
N GLU A 247 -6.82 -12.22 3.16
CA GLU A 247 -5.99 -11.09 2.75
C GLU A 247 -5.83 -11.06 1.22
N ASN A 248 -6.29 -9.97 0.61
CA ASN A 248 -6.07 -9.64 -0.79
C ASN A 248 -4.66 -9.10 -0.99
N GLN A 249 -4.12 -9.25 -2.20
CA GLN A 249 -2.79 -8.74 -2.51
C GLN A 249 -2.83 -7.23 -2.78
N ALA A 250 -1.85 -6.50 -2.24
CA ALA A 250 -1.63 -5.08 -2.55
C ALA A 250 -0.66 -4.87 -3.75
N THR A 251 -0.34 -5.95 -4.48
CA THR A 251 0.64 -5.97 -5.57
C THR A 251 0.20 -5.18 -6.81
N MET A 252 -1.12 -5.05 -7.01
CA MET A 252 -1.71 -4.09 -7.93
C MET A 252 -3.03 -3.59 -7.34
N VAL A 253 -3.15 -2.27 -7.27
CA VAL A 253 -4.30 -1.59 -6.69
C VAL A 253 -4.69 -0.46 -7.61
N ILE A 254 -5.97 -0.36 -7.95
CA ILE A 254 -6.49 0.72 -8.78
C ILE A 254 -7.45 1.53 -7.91
N ILE A 255 -7.17 2.81 -7.75
CA ILE A 255 -7.93 3.72 -6.89
C ILE A 255 -8.45 4.85 -7.74
N ALA A 256 -9.78 4.88 -7.87
CA ALA A 256 -10.48 6.03 -8.40
C ALA A 256 -10.49 7.17 -7.40
N ASP A 257 -10.29 8.38 -7.90
CA ASP A 257 -10.34 9.59 -7.09
C ASP A 257 -11.81 9.96 -6.86
N THR A 258 -12.42 9.38 -5.83
CA THR A 258 -13.79 9.60 -5.40
C THR A 258 -13.78 10.18 -4.00
N TRP A 259 -14.85 10.83 -3.57
CA TRP A 259 -14.92 11.34 -2.20
C TRP A 259 -14.62 10.23 -1.16
N LEU A 260 -15.15 9.02 -1.37
CA LEU A 260 -15.00 7.89 -0.46
C LEU A 260 -13.55 7.42 -0.37
N THR A 261 -12.94 7.16 -1.53
CA THR A 261 -11.56 6.70 -1.59
C THR A 261 -10.58 7.78 -1.15
N HIS A 262 -10.85 9.04 -1.47
CA HIS A 262 -9.99 10.16 -1.12
C HIS A 262 -10.03 10.45 0.40
N TRP A 263 -11.24 10.57 0.97
CA TRP A 263 -11.44 11.02 2.35
C TRP A 263 -11.44 9.92 3.41
N VAL A 264 -11.73 8.69 3.01
CA VAL A 264 -11.84 7.57 3.93
C VAL A 264 -10.66 6.63 3.71
N LEU A 265 -10.58 6.00 2.53
CA LEU A 265 -9.56 4.99 2.26
C LEU A 265 -8.14 5.57 2.28
N MET A 266 -7.83 6.51 1.38
CA MET A 266 -6.48 7.08 1.21
C MET A 266 -6.05 7.89 2.42
N LYS A 267 -6.95 8.70 3.00
CA LYS A 267 -6.65 9.44 4.23
C LYS A 267 -6.15 8.50 5.33
N TRP A 268 -6.87 7.42 5.62
CA TRP A 268 -6.48 6.52 6.71
C TRP A 268 -5.33 5.59 6.35
N TRP A 269 -5.17 5.26 5.08
CA TRP A 269 -4.00 4.52 4.62
C TRP A 269 -2.73 5.35 4.78
N ILE A 270 -2.77 6.65 4.43
CA ILE A 270 -1.67 7.61 4.65
C ILE A 270 -1.43 7.84 6.14
N VAL A 271 -2.48 8.06 6.94
CA VAL A 271 -2.34 8.25 8.40
C VAL A 271 -1.66 7.04 9.04
N CYS A 272 -2.03 5.82 8.62
CA CYS A 272 -1.36 4.61 9.07
C CYS A 272 0.11 4.58 8.63
N ALA A 273 0.39 4.82 7.35
CA ALA A 273 1.75 4.81 6.80
C ALA A 273 2.69 5.84 7.45
N LEU A 274 2.15 6.95 7.94
CA LEU A 274 2.89 8.00 8.63
C LEU A 274 3.02 7.78 10.15
N SER A 275 2.47 6.68 10.67
CA SER A 275 2.49 6.35 12.10
C SER A 275 3.17 5.01 12.32
N GLU A 276 4.33 5.00 12.98
CA GLU A 276 5.03 3.77 13.37
C GLU A 276 4.10 2.87 14.20
N ASP A 277 3.32 3.43 15.12
CA ASP A 277 2.32 2.71 15.93
C ASP A 277 1.22 2.01 15.13
N CYS A 278 1.08 2.33 13.83
CA CYS A 278 0.14 1.69 12.92
C CYS A 278 0.84 0.79 11.90
N ILE A 279 1.73 1.35 11.07
CA ILE A 279 2.28 0.66 9.91
C ILE A 279 3.39 -0.32 10.27
N ALA A 280 4.18 -0.01 11.31
CA ALA A 280 5.31 -0.83 11.73
C ALA A 280 5.49 -0.77 13.25
N PRO A 281 4.50 -1.24 14.04
CA PRO A 281 4.61 -1.22 15.50
C PRO A 281 5.92 -1.86 16.00
N PRO A 282 6.47 -1.46 17.16
CA PRO A 282 7.73 -1.98 17.67
C PRO A 282 7.78 -3.52 17.70
N GLY A 283 8.81 -4.14 17.12
CA GLY A 283 8.95 -5.60 17.05
C GLY A 283 8.42 -6.26 15.76
N THR A 284 7.76 -5.50 14.89
CA THR A 284 7.33 -6.03 13.57
C THR A 284 8.49 -6.41 12.65
N LYS A 285 9.72 -5.95 12.92
CA LYS A 285 10.93 -6.42 12.21
C LYS A 285 11.22 -7.90 12.42
N GLN A 286 10.76 -8.50 13.52
CA GLN A 286 10.86 -9.95 13.74
C GLN A 286 9.71 -10.72 13.06
N MET A 287 8.73 -10.01 12.48
CA MET A 287 7.51 -10.55 11.89
C MET A 287 7.50 -10.47 10.36
N LEU A 288 8.67 -10.31 9.73
CA LEU A 288 8.79 -10.12 8.28
C LEU A 288 8.47 -11.39 7.46
N ILE A 289 8.62 -12.56 8.08
CA ILE A 289 8.45 -13.85 7.40
C ILE A 289 7.08 -14.41 7.75
N CYS A 290 6.22 -14.47 6.74
CA CYS A 290 4.90 -15.10 6.90
C CYS A 290 4.98 -16.62 6.75
N PRO A 291 4.22 -17.38 7.56
CA PRO A 291 4.20 -18.83 7.45
C PRO A 291 3.72 -19.28 6.07
N SER A 292 4.43 -20.25 5.48
CA SER A 292 4.05 -20.84 4.19
C SER A 292 2.77 -21.69 4.28
N ASN A 293 2.38 -22.12 5.48
CA ASN A 293 1.17 -22.90 5.73
C ASN A 293 0.10 -22.06 6.48
N PRO A 294 -0.88 -21.49 5.74
CA PRO A 294 -1.89 -20.64 6.34
C PRO A 294 -2.89 -21.37 7.24
N MET A 295 -3.12 -22.68 7.06
CA MET A 295 -4.16 -23.43 7.78
C MET A 295 -3.93 -23.53 9.31
N ASN A 296 -2.69 -23.37 9.76
CA ASN A 296 -2.32 -23.43 11.19
C ASN A 296 -1.62 -22.15 11.65
N SER A 297 -1.74 -21.06 10.89
CA SER A 297 -1.07 -19.80 11.26
C SER A 297 -1.81 -19.14 12.41
N LYS A 298 -1.06 -18.74 13.44
CA LYS A 298 -1.58 -18.03 14.61
C LYS A 298 -1.96 -16.60 14.21
N ILE A 299 -2.89 -16.01 14.97
CA ILE A 299 -3.17 -14.56 14.88
C ILE A 299 -1.85 -13.81 15.11
N ALA A 300 -1.60 -12.78 14.29
CA ALA A 300 -0.39 -11.97 14.31
C ALA A 300 0.90 -12.81 14.19
N SER A 301 0.90 -13.84 13.34
CA SER A 301 2.10 -14.65 13.05
C SER A 301 3.16 -13.91 12.23
N CYS A 302 2.75 -12.96 11.40
CA CYS A 302 3.63 -12.06 10.66
C CYS A 302 2.96 -10.69 10.45
N HIS A 303 3.67 -9.75 9.84
CA HIS A 303 3.13 -8.44 9.50
C HIS A 303 3.41 -8.03 8.05
N ARG A 304 2.35 -7.70 7.29
CA ARG A 304 2.40 -7.32 5.88
C ARG A 304 2.18 -5.81 5.65
N PHE A 305 2.41 -4.99 6.68
CA PHE A 305 2.51 -3.53 6.58
C PHE A 305 1.36 -2.86 5.82
N ASP A 306 1.63 -2.25 4.66
CA ASP A 306 0.68 -1.51 3.85
C ASP A 306 -0.41 -2.41 3.25
N GLN A 307 -0.08 -3.67 2.92
CA GLN A 307 -1.06 -4.67 2.50
C GLN A 307 -2.05 -5.00 3.62
N SER A 308 -1.55 -5.15 4.86
CA SER A 308 -2.41 -5.36 6.04
C SER A 308 -3.34 -4.17 6.25
N ALA A 309 -2.79 -2.95 6.23
CA ALA A 309 -3.57 -1.72 6.40
C ALA A 309 -4.66 -1.58 5.33
N LEU A 310 -4.31 -1.80 4.06
CA LEU A 310 -5.25 -1.72 2.95
C LEU A 310 -6.40 -2.72 3.09
N ASN A 311 -6.10 -3.97 3.50
CA ASN A 311 -7.13 -4.98 3.72
C ASN A 311 -8.04 -4.62 4.90
N ILE A 312 -7.49 -4.15 6.02
CA ILE A 312 -8.29 -3.72 7.17
C ILE A 312 -9.25 -2.60 6.78
N LEU A 313 -8.74 -1.56 6.09
CA LEU A 313 -9.56 -0.45 5.63
C LEU A 313 -10.62 -0.92 4.63
N THR A 314 -10.25 -1.80 3.70
CA THR A 314 -11.19 -2.33 2.71
C THR A 314 -12.32 -3.10 3.38
N TYR A 315 -12.02 -4.04 4.28
CA TYR A 315 -13.04 -4.83 4.95
C TYR A 315 -13.89 -4.04 5.95
N SER A 316 -13.35 -2.94 6.49
CA SER A 316 -14.11 -1.99 7.29
C SER A 316 -15.12 -1.19 6.46
N ILE A 317 -14.77 -0.81 5.22
CA ILE A 317 -15.60 0.07 4.38
C ILE A 317 -16.54 -0.75 3.51
N PHE A 318 -16.08 -1.91 3.04
CA PHE A 318 -16.75 -2.81 2.11
C PHE A 318 -16.87 -4.20 2.74
N PRO A 319 -17.97 -4.50 3.44
CA PRO A 319 -18.17 -5.79 4.12
C PRO A 319 -18.11 -7.01 3.18
N GLU A 320 -18.43 -6.82 1.89
CA GLU A 320 -18.30 -7.83 0.84
C GLU A 320 -17.46 -7.31 -0.35
N PRO A 321 -16.12 -7.26 -0.23
CA PRO A 321 -15.28 -6.66 -1.27
C PRO A 321 -15.02 -7.62 -2.44
N LYS A 322 -15.76 -8.74 -2.56
CA LYS A 322 -15.55 -9.74 -3.62
C LYS A 322 -15.69 -9.14 -5.02
N ASN A 323 -16.54 -8.13 -5.17
CA ASN A 323 -16.74 -7.46 -6.45
C ASN A 323 -15.63 -6.43 -6.75
N LEU A 324 -14.78 -6.11 -5.77
CA LEU A 324 -13.63 -5.21 -5.93
C LEU A 324 -12.35 -5.96 -6.35
N LEU A 325 -12.46 -7.24 -6.75
CA LEU A 325 -11.31 -8.07 -7.09
C LEU A 325 -11.05 -8.07 -8.60
N LEU A 326 -9.81 -7.82 -8.99
CA LEU A 326 -9.36 -7.91 -10.38
C LEU A 326 -9.49 -9.35 -10.88
N SER A 327 -10.05 -9.51 -12.07
CA SER A 327 -10.05 -10.85 -12.70
C SER A 327 -8.60 -11.30 -12.99
N PRO A 328 -8.25 -12.55 -12.68
CA PRO A 328 -6.93 -13.11 -12.96
C PRO A 328 -6.61 -13.19 -14.47
N THR A 329 -7.58 -12.91 -15.34
CA THR A 329 -7.37 -12.83 -16.80
C THR A 329 -6.60 -11.59 -17.24
N TYR A 330 -6.53 -10.55 -16.40
CA TYR A 330 -5.89 -9.28 -16.76
C TYR A 330 -4.41 -9.23 -16.39
N ILE A 331 -4.02 -9.88 -15.30
CA ILE A 331 -2.67 -9.79 -14.75
C ILE A 331 -2.17 -11.13 -14.21
N ARG A 332 -0.84 -11.26 -14.13
CA ARG A 332 -0.15 -12.34 -13.44
C ARG A 332 0.92 -11.77 -12.52
N VAL A 333 0.97 -12.24 -11.29
CA VAL A 333 2.05 -11.95 -10.35
C VAL A 333 3.18 -12.95 -10.57
N LEU A 334 4.41 -12.47 -10.82
CA LEU A 334 5.60 -13.33 -10.80
C LEU A 334 5.97 -13.63 -9.34
N ARG A 335 6.14 -14.91 -9.02
CA ARG A 335 6.57 -15.38 -7.71
C ARG A 335 8.02 -15.82 -7.73
#